data_AF-A0A7L7ISA4-F1
#
_entry.id   AF-A0A7L7ISA4-F1
#
_cell.length_a   1.000
_cell.length_b   1.000
_cell.length_c   1.000
_cell.angle_alpha   90.00
_cell.angle_beta   90.00
_cell.angle_gamma   90.00
#
_symmetry.space_group_name_H-M   'P 1'
#
loop_
_entity.id
_entity.type
_entity.pdbx_description
1 polymer ?
#
loop_
_entity_poly.entity_id
_entity_poly.type
_entity_poly.pdbx_seq_one_letter_code
_entity_poly.pdbx_strand_id
1 'polypeptide(L)'
;MPVSSYYQAQPDGYVRFDWHGNSIEGEFFSYVECGRDIDPKWGYIRPFDRVTRQQLIDNLQATHGIDLQTFTSQGNLITCDAFVTHKNLQAAHQVVVESFDFVDESELTTERERIGNCRVDLLRRQYIVGSNLKEPKESLDNLNAEFLKWVTPFYTPLRYERKWLTKHRKGLLRFGALVAVAVMAYIHYG
;
A
#
# COMPACT_ATOMS: atom_id res chain seq x y z
N MET A 1 0.48 -26.00 4.52
CA MET A 1 -0.53 -24.92 4.41
C MET A 1 -0.33 -24.31 3.04
N PRO A 2 -1.33 -24.33 2.13
CA PRO A 2 -1.14 -23.68 0.85
C PRO A 2 -1.17 -22.18 1.12
N VAL A 3 0.00 -21.54 1.01
CA VAL A 3 0.10 -20.10 1.19
C VAL A 3 -0.18 -19.46 -0.15
N SER A 4 -1.45 -19.15 -0.37
CA SER A 4 -1.83 -18.24 -1.44
C SER A 4 -1.28 -16.85 -1.08
N SER A 5 -0.21 -16.44 -1.78
CA SER A 5 0.28 -15.07 -1.79
C SER A 5 0.68 -14.50 -0.42
N TYR A 6 1.91 -14.77 0.03
CA TYR A 6 2.56 -14.05 1.14
C TYR A 6 2.64 -12.52 0.94
N TYR A 7 2.37 -12.05 -0.29
CA TYR A 7 2.57 -10.67 -0.71
C TYR A 7 1.30 -10.11 -1.33
N GLN A 8 0.56 -9.33 -0.54
CA GLN A 8 -0.60 -8.64 -1.06
C GLN A 8 -0.30 -7.15 -1.10
N ALA A 9 -0.12 -6.64 -2.32
CA ALA A 9 0.17 -5.22 -2.53
C ALA A 9 -0.99 -4.36 -2.03
N GLN A 10 -2.24 -4.71 -2.34
CA GLN A 10 -3.44 -3.96 -1.94
C GLN A 10 -4.33 -4.79 -1.02
N PRO A 11 -5.07 -4.16 -0.08
CA PRO A 11 -6.08 -4.87 0.68
C PRO A 11 -7.25 -5.25 -0.24
N ASP A 12 -8.02 -6.26 0.16
CA ASP A 12 -9.25 -6.66 -0.53
C ASP A 12 -10.43 -5.72 -0.21
N GLY A 13 -10.32 -4.96 0.88
CA GLY A 13 -11.27 -3.94 1.25
C GLY A 13 -10.88 -3.22 2.53
N TYR A 14 -11.67 -2.22 2.90
CA TYR A 14 -11.57 -1.58 4.20
C TYR A 14 -12.75 -1.98 5.06
N VAL A 15 -12.53 -2.06 6.37
CA VAL A 15 -13.55 -2.52 7.31
C VAL A 15 -13.60 -1.63 8.54
N ARG A 16 -14.79 -1.62 9.17
CA ARG A 16 -15.05 -1.01 10.47
C ARG A 16 -15.64 -2.06 11.42
N PHE A 17 -15.18 -2.07 12.67
CA PHE A 17 -15.66 -2.99 13.71
C PHE A 17 -15.48 -2.39 15.09
N ASP A 18 -16.19 -2.93 16.08
CA ASP A 18 -16.06 -2.49 17.47
C ASP A 18 -15.10 -3.38 18.26
N TRP A 19 -14.17 -2.74 18.99
CA TRP A 19 -13.21 -3.41 19.85
C TRP A 19 -13.02 -2.64 21.15
N HIS A 20 -13.26 -3.30 22.28
CA HIS A 20 -13.24 -2.67 23.62
C HIS A 20 -14.07 -1.37 23.72
N GLY A 21 -15.20 -1.30 23.02
CA GLY A 21 -16.08 -0.13 23.00
C GLY A 21 -15.59 1.02 22.12
N ASN A 22 -14.52 0.83 21.34
CA ASN A 22 -14.04 1.78 20.35
C ASN A 22 -14.33 1.25 18.95
N SER A 23 -14.78 2.14 18.06
CA SER A 23 -14.87 1.83 16.64
C SER A 23 -13.48 1.89 16.01
N ILE A 24 -13.03 0.77 15.44
CA ILE A 24 -11.74 0.60 14.80
C ILE A 24 -11.94 0.40 13.29
N GLU A 25 -11.08 1.04 12.50
CA GLU A 25 -11.00 0.84 11.06
C GLU A 25 -9.68 0.14 10.68
N GLY A 26 -9.72 -0.62 9.59
CA GLY A 26 -8.55 -1.35 9.11
C GLY A 26 -8.66 -1.88 7.69
N GLU A 27 -7.56 -2.49 7.25
CA GLU A 27 -7.43 -3.19 5.98
C GLU A 27 -7.86 -4.65 6.13
N PHE A 28 -8.71 -5.14 5.24
CA PHE A 28 -9.10 -6.54 5.16
C PHE A 28 -8.29 -7.27 4.09
N PHE A 29 -7.80 -8.45 4.45
CA PHE A 29 -7.10 -9.37 3.58
C PHE A 29 -7.79 -10.73 3.64
N SER A 30 -8.35 -11.16 2.50
CA SER A 30 -9.07 -12.40 2.35
C SER A 30 -8.16 -13.61 2.57
N TYR A 31 -8.70 -14.63 3.22
CA TYR A 31 -8.06 -15.92 3.31
C TYR A 31 -8.44 -16.75 2.09
N VAL A 32 -7.46 -17.10 1.26
CA VAL A 32 -7.67 -17.96 0.11
C VAL A 32 -7.06 -19.33 0.39
N GLU A 33 -7.85 -20.39 0.27
CA GLU A 33 -7.36 -21.78 0.27
C GLU A 33 -7.60 -22.34 -1.13
N CYS A 34 -6.55 -22.82 -1.79
CA CYS A 34 -6.65 -23.33 -3.17
C CYS A 34 -7.75 -24.39 -3.30
N GLY A 35 -8.74 -24.11 -4.15
CA GLY A 35 -9.77 -25.08 -4.55
C GLY A 35 -10.98 -25.18 -3.62
N ARG A 36 -11.15 -24.27 -2.65
CA ARG A 36 -12.37 -24.17 -1.85
C ARG A 36 -13.03 -22.81 -2.00
N ASP A 37 -14.34 -22.84 -2.19
CA ASP A 37 -15.19 -21.66 -2.10
C ASP A 37 -15.32 -21.32 -0.61
N ILE A 38 -14.51 -20.36 -0.16
CA ILE A 38 -14.46 -19.91 1.22
C ILE A 38 -15.34 -18.66 1.32
N ASP A 39 -16.05 -18.53 2.44
CA ASP A 39 -16.83 -17.34 2.74
C ASP A 39 -15.95 -16.08 2.56
N PRO A 40 -16.38 -15.09 1.75
CA PRO A 40 -15.59 -13.89 1.45
C PRO A 40 -15.26 -13.05 2.70
N LYS A 41 -15.91 -13.29 3.83
CA LYS A 41 -15.61 -12.66 5.11
C LYS A 41 -14.49 -13.33 5.90
N TRP A 42 -13.96 -14.47 5.46
CA TRP A 42 -12.85 -15.14 6.12
C TRP A 42 -11.53 -14.50 5.72
N GLY A 43 -10.75 -14.07 6.69
CA GLY A 43 -9.54 -13.31 6.45
C GLY A 43 -8.96 -12.71 7.71
N TYR A 44 -8.16 -11.67 7.48
CA TYR A 44 -7.42 -10.95 8.49
C TYR A 44 -7.70 -9.46 8.39
N ILE A 45 -7.94 -8.83 9.55
CA ILE A 45 -8.16 -7.39 9.63
C ILE A 45 -6.97 -6.74 10.29
N ARG A 46 -6.24 -5.93 9.54
CA ARG A 46 -5.09 -5.18 10.04
C ARG A 46 -5.54 -3.77 10.42
N PRO A 47 -5.60 -3.42 11.72
CA PRO A 47 -6.10 -2.12 12.15
C PRO A 47 -5.13 -1.01 11.76
N PHE A 48 -5.66 0.17 11.41
CA PHE A 48 -4.80 1.32 11.09
C PHE A 48 -4.01 1.82 12.30
N ASP A 49 -4.61 1.71 13.49
CA ASP A 49 -4.00 2.15 14.73
C ASP A 49 -2.73 1.36 15.06
N ARG A 50 -1.62 2.09 15.22
CA ARG A 50 -0.30 1.49 15.46
C ARG A 50 -0.21 0.84 16.83
N VAL A 51 -0.88 1.39 17.85
CA VAL A 51 -0.82 0.85 19.21
C VAL A 51 -1.51 -0.52 19.26
N THR A 52 -2.67 -0.63 18.63
CA THR A 52 -3.41 -1.88 18.49
C THR A 52 -2.58 -2.93 17.74
N ARG A 53 -1.94 -2.55 16.63
CA ARG A 53 -1.03 -3.46 15.92
C ARG A 53 0.14 -3.93 16.79
N GLN A 54 0.74 -3.04 17.57
CA GLN A 54 1.82 -3.42 18.49
C GLN A 54 1.32 -4.39 19.56
N GLN A 55 0.14 -4.18 20.13
CA GLN A 55 -0.45 -5.11 21.10
C GLN A 55 -0.68 -6.51 20.51
N LEU A 56 -1.12 -6.59 19.26
CA LEU A 56 -1.29 -7.88 18.57
C LEU A 56 0.06 -8.60 18.38
N ILE A 57 1.12 -7.86 18.04
CA ILE A 57 2.48 -8.38 17.97
C ILE A 57 2.97 -8.85 19.34
N ASP A 58 2.73 -8.07 20.40
CA ASP A 58 3.17 -8.40 21.75
C ASP A 58 2.48 -9.68 22.25
N ASN A 59 1.18 -9.84 21.98
CA ASN A 59 0.43 -11.07 22.26
C ASN A 59 1.01 -12.29 21.55
N LEU A 60 1.37 -12.12 20.28
CA LEU A 60 2.06 -13.14 19.49
C LEU A 60 3.40 -13.52 20.13
N GLN A 61 4.25 -12.54 20.44
CA GLN A 61 5.57 -12.78 21.04
C GLN A 61 5.46 -13.47 22.41
N ALA A 62 4.52 -13.05 23.24
CA ALA A 62 4.27 -13.65 24.56
C ALA A 62 3.82 -15.11 24.44
N THR A 63 3.04 -15.45 23.41
CA THR A 63 2.50 -16.81 23.23
C THR A 63 3.54 -17.78 22.66
N HIS A 64 4.35 -17.33 21.70
CA HIS A 64 5.29 -18.22 20.99
C HIS A 64 6.71 -18.19 21.54
N GLY A 65 7.09 -17.18 22.34
CA GLY A 65 8.45 -17.05 22.86
C GLY A 65 9.51 -16.81 21.76
N ILE A 66 9.08 -16.33 20.60
CA ILE A 66 9.89 -16.10 19.41
C ILE A 66 9.95 -14.60 19.14
N ASP A 67 11.12 -14.07 18.77
CA ASP A 67 11.28 -12.66 18.43
C ASP A 67 10.59 -12.30 17.08
N LEU A 68 10.29 -11.00 16.91
CA LEU A 68 9.60 -10.50 15.71
C LEU A 68 10.35 -10.83 14.42
N GLN A 69 11.68 -10.87 14.47
CA GLN A 69 12.55 -11.11 13.31
C GLN A 69 12.42 -12.54 12.80
N THR A 70 12.39 -13.50 13.72
CA THR A 70 12.18 -14.91 13.41
C THR A 70 10.77 -15.14 12.88
N PHE A 71 9.76 -14.47 13.45
CA PHE A 71 8.38 -14.61 12.95
C PHE A 71 8.18 -13.98 11.56
N THR A 72 8.72 -12.79 11.33
CA THR A 72 8.68 -12.14 10.00
C THR A 72 9.41 -12.96 8.93
N SER A 73 10.42 -13.74 9.32
CA SER A 73 11.09 -14.69 8.42
C SER A 73 10.25 -15.93 8.05
N GLN A 74 9.18 -16.23 8.80
CA GLN A 74 8.25 -17.34 8.52
C GLN A 74 7.13 -16.97 7.53
N GLY A 75 7.20 -15.79 6.91
CA GLY A 75 6.24 -15.34 5.89
C GLY A 75 4.90 -14.82 6.44
N ASN A 76 4.72 -14.80 7.76
CA ASN A 76 3.46 -14.41 8.40
C ASN A 76 3.36 -12.90 8.64
N LEU A 77 3.48 -12.10 7.57
CA LEU A 77 3.62 -10.65 7.67
C LEU A 77 2.32 -9.92 8.00
N ILE A 78 1.19 -10.39 7.45
CA ILE A 78 -0.15 -9.82 7.72
C ILE A 78 -0.69 -10.37 9.03
N THR A 79 -0.55 -11.68 9.26
CA THR A 79 -1.17 -12.36 10.39
C THR A 79 -0.52 -12.01 11.74
N CYS A 80 0.68 -11.42 11.75
CA CYS A 80 1.40 -11.04 12.97
C CYS A 80 0.79 -9.84 13.71
N ASP A 81 0.10 -8.96 13.00
CA ASP A 81 -0.43 -7.70 13.53
C ASP A 81 -1.87 -7.45 13.08
N ALA A 82 -2.63 -8.53 12.89
CA ALA A 82 -4.02 -8.51 12.45
C ALA A 82 -4.93 -9.34 13.37
N PHE A 83 -6.20 -8.92 13.43
CA PHE A 83 -7.30 -9.72 13.93
C PHE A 83 -7.65 -10.81 12.91
N VAL A 84 -8.29 -11.87 13.37
CA VAL A 84 -8.82 -12.93 12.51
C VAL A 84 -10.34 -12.86 12.48
N THR A 85 -10.97 -13.09 11.33
CA THR A 85 -12.43 -12.94 11.22
C THR A 85 -13.23 -14.21 11.44
N HIS A 86 -12.54 -15.36 11.57
CA HIS A 86 -13.20 -16.65 11.74
C HIS A 86 -12.42 -17.57 12.68
N LYS A 87 -13.14 -18.30 13.55
CA LYS A 87 -12.54 -19.21 14.55
C LYS A 87 -11.68 -20.32 13.94
N ASN A 88 -12.04 -20.81 12.76
CA ASN A 88 -11.25 -21.86 12.10
C ASN A 88 -9.89 -21.37 11.60
N LEU A 89 -9.70 -20.05 11.47
CA LEU A 89 -8.42 -19.44 11.11
C LEU A 89 -7.62 -19.02 12.36
N GLN A 90 -8.24 -19.06 13.55
CA GLN A 90 -7.65 -18.53 14.77
C GLN A 90 -6.47 -19.36 15.25
N ALA A 91 -5.28 -18.74 15.29
CA ALA A 91 -4.16 -19.23 16.06
C ALA A 91 -4.27 -18.81 17.55
N ALA A 92 -3.54 -19.48 18.44
CA ALA A 92 -3.63 -19.28 19.90
C ALA A 92 -3.43 -17.83 20.40
N HIS A 93 -2.72 -17.00 19.64
CA HIS A 93 -2.43 -15.60 19.96
C HIS A 93 -3.41 -14.61 19.31
N GLN A 94 -4.22 -15.06 18.35
CA GLN A 94 -5.08 -14.21 17.56
C GLN A 94 -6.42 -13.99 18.24
N VAL A 95 -6.92 -12.77 18.10
CA VAL A 95 -8.22 -12.35 18.59
C VAL A 95 -9.22 -12.39 17.44
N VAL A 96 -10.38 -13.00 17.68
CA VAL A 96 -11.43 -13.15 16.66
C VAL A 96 -12.36 -11.94 16.67
N VAL A 97 -12.62 -11.38 15.49
CA VAL A 97 -13.63 -10.35 15.25
C VAL A 97 -14.69 -10.94 14.31
N GLU A 98 -15.81 -11.38 14.88
CA GLU A 98 -16.89 -12.03 14.11
C GLU A 98 -17.83 -11.02 13.43
N SER A 99 -17.89 -9.78 13.92
CA SER A 99 -18.76 -8.72 13.40
C SER A 99 -17.95 -7.52 12.93
N PHE A 100 -18.04 -7.24 11.63
CA PHE A 100 -17.43 -6.10 10.98
C PHE A 100 -18.18 -5.78 9.69
N ASP A 101 -18.10 -4.52 9.28
CA ASP A 101 -18.72 -4.01 8.07
C ASP A 101 -17.66 -3.55 7.09
N PHE A 102 -17.83 -3.91 5.81
CA PHE A 102 -17.02 -3.34 4.73
C PHE A 102 -17.44 -1.90 4.50
N VAL A 103 -16.46 -1.02 4.35
CA VAL A 103 -16.63 0.41 4.14
C VAL A 103 -15.81 0.86 2.95
N ASP A 104 -16.33 1.81 2.19
CA ASP A 104 -15.58 2.42 1.08
C ASP A 104 -14.45 3.30 1.61
N GLU A 105 -13.37 3.45 0.83
CA GLU A 105 -12.23 4.31 1.21
C GLU A 105 -12.65 5.75 1.53
N SER A 106 -13.68 6.25 0.85
CA SER A 106 -14.24 7.60 1.07
C SER A 106 -15.01 7.75 2.38
N GLU A 107 -15.38 6.65 3.01
CA GLU A 107 -16.14 6.63 4.28
C GLU A 107 -15.23 6.42 5.51
N LEU A 108 -13.93 6.24 5.29
CA LEU A 108 -12.95 6.11 6.36
C LEU A 108 -12.83 7.42 7.14
N THR A 109 -12.96 7.31 8.45
CA THR A 109 -12.80 8.43 9.39
C THR A 109 -11.34 8.59 9.84
N THR A 110 -10.54 7.53 9.71
CA THR A 110 -9.12 7.53 10.01
C THR A 110 -8.34 8.47 9.10
N GLU A 111 -7.47 9.29 9.70
CA GLU A 111 -6.61 10.22 8.97
C GLU A 111 -5.76 9.49 7.90
N ARG A 112 -5.70 10.06 6.70
CA ARG A 112 -4.94 9.49 5.57
C ARG A 112 -3.46 9.23 5.90
N GLU A 113 -2.87 10.04 6.78
CA GLU A 113 -1.50 9.83 7.27
C GLU A 113 -1.38 8.52 8.07
N ARG A 114 -2.35 8.19 8.93
CA ARG A 114 -2.35 6.94 9.71
C ARG A 114 -2.55 5.73 8.81
N ILE A 115 -3.46 5.84 7.84
CA ILE A 115 -3.67 4.83 6.80
C ILE A 115 -2.36 4.63 6.02
N GLY A 116 -1.73 5.71 5.55
CA GLY A 116 -0.46 5.65 4.83
C GLY A 116 0.66 5.00 5.66
N ASN A 117 0.81 5.36 6.94
CA ASN A 117 1.77 4.75 7.84
C ASN A 117 1.53 3.25 8.02
N CYS A 118 0.26 2.84 8.12
CA CYS A 118 -0.12 1.43 8.16
C CYS A 118 0.29 0.70 6.87
N ARG A 119 -0.06 1.23 5.69
CA ARG A 119 0.25 0.66 4.37
C ARG A 119 1.75 0.54 4.11
N VAL A 120 2.48 1.63 4.33
CA VAL A 120 3.93 1.72 4.11
C VAL A 120 4.69 0.70 4.96
N ASP A 121 4.26 0.52 6.20
CA ASP A 121 4.86 -0.44 7.13
C ASP A 121 4.74 -1.89 6.63
N LEU A 122 3.56 -2.31 6.15
CA LEU A 122 3.36 -3.65 5.60
C LEU A 122 4.13 -3.86 4.29
N LEU A 123 4.01 -2.91 3.35
CA LEU A 123 4.66 -2.99 2.04
C LEU A 123 6.18 -3.06 2.16
N ARG A 124 6.77 -2.31 3.10
CA ARG A 124 8.20 -2.35 3.37
C ARG A 124 8.64 -3.71 3.92
N ARG A 125 7.87 -4.29 4.86
CA ARG A 125 8.15 -5.62 5.40
C ARG A 125 8.05 -6.70 4.32
N GLN A 126 7.00 -6.65 3.50
CA GLN A 126 6.80 -7.55 2.36
C GLN A 126 7.95 -7.44 1.35
N TYR A 127 8.39 -6.22 1.01
CA TYR A 127 9.49 -6.02 0.07
C TYR A 127 10.82 -6.57 0.60
N ILE A 128 11.16 -6.33 1.88
CA ILE A 128 12.40 -6.84 2.49
C ILE A 128 12.42 -8.37 2.48
N VAL A 129 11.32 -9.00 2.91
CA VAL A 129 11.22 -10.46 2.93
C VAL A 129 11.26 -11.04 1.51
N GLY A 130 10.50 -10.47 0.58
CA GLY A 130 10.50 -10.92 -0.82
C GLY A 130 11.87 -10.75 -1.49
N SER A 131 12.58 -9.67 -1.20
CA SER A 131 13.94 -9.46 -1.70
C SER A 131 14.92 -10.51 -1.16
N ASN A 132 14.85 -10.82 0.14
CA ASN A 132 15.67 -11.86 0.76
C ASN A 132 15.38 -13.26 0.19
N LEU A 133 14.11 -13.54 -0.12
CA LEU A 133 13.68 -14.80 -0.73
C LEU A 133 13.88 -14.86 -2.25
N LYS A 134 14.39 -13.79 -2.87
CA LYS A 134 14.62 -13.68 -4.32
C LYS A 134 13.34 -13.92 -5.12
N GLU A 135 12.23 -13.38 -4.65
CA GLU A 135 10.96 -13.38 -5.37
C GLU A 135 11.08 -12.77 -6.77
N PRO A 136 10.16 -13.10 -7.70
CA PRO A 136 10.15 -12.53 -9.04
C PRO A 136 10.18 -11.00 -9.00
N LYS A 137 10.99 -10.40 -9.89
CA LYS A 137 11.14 -8.95 -9.97
C LYS A 137 9.80 -8.23 -10.17
N GLU A 138 8.89 -8.82 -10.93
CA GLU A 138 7.54 -8.29 -11.16
C GLU A 138 6.74 -8.12 -9.85
N SER A 139 6.82 -9.11 -8.95
CA SER A 139 6.17 -9.05 -7.63
C SER A 139 6.76 -7.92 -6.77
N LEU A 140 8.09 -7.78 -6.78
CA LEU A 140 8.79 -6.72 -6.05
C LEU A 140 8.50 -5.33 -6.63
N ASP A 141 8.43 -5.20 -7.95
CA ASP A 141 8.10 -3.97 -8.65
C ASP A 141 6.65 -3.54 -8.34
N ASN A 142 5.71 -4.48 -8.22
CA ASN A 142 4.33 -4.21 -7.82
C ASN A 142 4.25 -3.67 -6.37
N LEU A 143 4.93 -4.32 -5.43
CA LEU A 143 5.02 -3.85 -4.04
C LEU A 143 5.63 -2.44 -3.95
N ASN A 144 6.69 -2.19 -4.71
CA ASN A 144 7.36 -0.89 -4.74
C ASN A 144 6.50 0.20 -5.38
N ALA A 145 5.77 -0.12 -6.45
CA ALA A 145 4.85 0.81 -7.11
C ALA A 145 3.73 1.25 -6.14
N GLU A 146 3.16 0.30 -5.39
CA GLU A 146 2.16 0.61 -4.37
C GLU A 146 2.77 1.43 -3.22
N PHE A 147 3.96 1.06 -2.74
CA PHE A 147 4.68 1.82 -1.71
C PHE A 147 4.86 3.28 -2.11
N LEU A 148 5.29 3.54 -3.34
CA LEU A 148 5.49 4.89 -3.87
C LEU A 148 4.21 5.74 -3.86
N LYS A 149 3.02 5.15 -4.03
CA LYS A 149 1.75 5.90 -3.93
C LYS A 149 1.50 6.46 -2.53
N TRP A 150 1.96 5.76 -1.50
CA TRP A 150 1.70 6.13 -0.10
C TRP A 150 2.82 7.00 0.50
N VAL A 151 4.07 6.87 0.04
CA VAL A 151 5.17 7.74 0.51
C VAL A 151 5.31 9.03 -0.28
N THR A 152 4.81 9.07 -1.53
CA THR A 152 4.85 10.31 -2.31
C THR A 152 3.76 11.23 -1.76
N PRO A 153 4.10 12.45 -1.32
CA PRO A 153 3.09 13.40 -0.87
C PRO A 153 2.01 13.56 -1.96
N PHE A 154 0.73 13.60 -1.58
CA PHE A 154 -0.38 14.03 -2.44
C PHE A 154 -0.29 15.55 -2.75
N TYR A 155 0.92 16.05 -2.95
CA TYR A 155 1.16 17.40 -3.36
C TYR A 155 1.03 17.42 -4.87
N THR A 156 -0.12 17.87 -5.38
CA THR A 156 -0.11 18.50 -6.70
C THR A 156 0.90 19.63 -6.60
N PRO A 157 2.05 19.56 -7.29
CA PRO A 157 3.00 20.64 -7.20
C PRO A 157 2.27 21.90 -7.67
N LEU A 158 2.11 22.90 -6.80
CA LEU A 158 1.81 24.30 -7.14
C LEU A 158 2.94 24.93 -7.98
N ARG A 159 3.72 24.11 -8.67
CA ARG A 159 4.86 24.48 -9.48
C ARG A 159 4.29 24.94 -10.81
N TYR A 160 3.89 26.21 -10.84
CA TYR A 160 3.53 27.01 -12.01
C TYR A 160 3.23 26.18 -13.25
N GLU A 161 1.96 26.06 -13.65
CA GLU A 161 1.64 25.73 -15.03
C GLU A 161 2.48 26.65 -15.92
N ARG A 162 3.56 26.11 -16.51
CA ARG A 162 4.33 26.86 -17.49
C ARG A 162 3.43 26.97 -18.70
N LYS A 163 2.69 28.08 -18.78
CA LYS A 163 1.89 28.45 -19.94
C LYS A 163 2.71 28.15 -21.19
N TRP A 164 2.12 27.44 -22.15
CA TRP A 164 2.74 26.93 -23.39
C TRP A 164 3.79 27.89 -23.99
N LEU A 165 3.48 29.19 -23.98
CA LEU A 165 4.33 30.28 -24.42
C LEU A 165 5.76 30.25 -23.81
N THR A 166 5.89 29.94 -22.52
CA THR A 166 7.20 29.86 -21.83
C THR A 166 7.99 28.60 -22.20
N LYS A 167 7.31 27.48 -22.46
CA LYS A 167 7.94 26.23 -22.92
C LYS A 167 8.48 26.37 -24.34
N HIS A 168 7.77 27.10 -25.21
CA HIS A 168 8.11 27.24 -26.63
C HIS A 168 8.84 28.53 -27.00
N ARG A 169 9.08 29.45 -26.05
CA ARG A 169 9.77 30.74 -26.29
C ARG A 169 11.11 30.60 -27.01
N LYS A 170 11.95 29.62 -26.63
CA LYS A 170 13.24 29.39 -27.30
C LYS A 170 13.06 28.87 -28.74
N GLY A 171 12.03 28.05 -28.98
CA GLY A 171 11.72 27.53 -30.33
C GLY A 171 11.19 28.63 -31.25
N LEU A 172 10.29 29.47 -30.74
CA LEU A 172 9.74 30.63 -31.46
C LEU A 172 10.82 31.65 -31.83
N LEU A 173 11.75 31.96 -30.90
CA LEU A 173 12.88 32.86 -31.18
C LEU A 173 13.82 32.29 -32.27
N ARG A 174 14.09 30.98 -32.23
CA ARG A 174 14.91 30.32 -33.26
C ARG A 174 14.22 30.32 -34.63
N PHE A 175 12.91 30.09 -34.65
CA PHE A 175 12.13 30.13 -35.89
C PHE A 175 12.10 31.54 -36.49
N GLY A 176 11.86 32.55 -35.66
CA GLY A 176 11.92 33.96 -36.08
C GLY A 176 13.29 34.35 -36.64
N ALA A 177 14.38 33.91 -36.00
CA ALA A 177 15.73 34.16 -36.50
C ALA A 177 15.99 33.48 -37.86
N LEU A 178 15.54 32.23 -38.04
CA LEU A 178 15.66 31.51 -39.31
C LEU A 178 14.89 32.19 -40.45
N VAL A 179 13.66 32.65 -40.17
CA VAL A 179 12.85 33.40 -41.15
C VAL A 179 13.55 34.71 -41.54
N ALA A 180 14.09 35.45 -40.56
CA ALA A 180 14.81 36.69 -40.83
C ALA A 180 16.05 36.46 -41.71
N VAL A 181 16.83 35.41 -41.44
CA VAL A 181 18.00 35.03 -42.25
C VAL A 181 17.58 34.63 -43.67
N ALA A 182 16.51 33.85 -43.81
CA ALA A 182 16.02 33.42 -45.12
C ALA A 182 15.52 34.61 -45.97
N VAL A 183 14.82 35.56 -45.37
CA VAL A 183 14.37 36.80 -46.06
C VAL A 183 15.57 37.66 -46.45
N MET A 184 16.55 37.86 -45.55
CA MET A 184 17.76 38.61 -45.85
C MET A 184 18.56 37.96 -46.99
N ALA A 185 18.69 36.63 -46.99
CA ALA A 185 19.35 35.90 -48.06
C ALA A 185 18.60 36.03 -49.39
N TYR A 186 17.27 35.95 -49.38
CA TYR A 186 16.46 36.15 -50.58
C TYR A 186 16.61 37.56 -51.17
N ILE A 187 16.65 38.60 -50.34
CA ILE A 187 16.85 39.99 -50.78
C ILE A 187 18.28 40.23 -51.30
N HIS A 188 19.27 39.53 -50.75
CA HIS A 188 20.68 39.76 -51.11
C HIS A 188 21.14 38.96 -52.34
N TYR A 189 20.48 37.82 -52.63
CA TYR A 189 20.85 36.92 -53.72
C TYR A 189 19.76 36.75 -54.80
N GLY A 190 18.58 37.35 -54.62
CA GLY A 190 17.52 37.46 -55.63
C GLY A 190 17.50 38.84 -56.25
#